data_AF-A0A1F4DBS9-F1
#
_entry.id   AF-A0A1F4DBS9-F1
#
_cell.length_a   1.000
_cell.length_b   1.000
_cell.length_c   1.000
_cell.angle_alpha   90.00
_cell.angle_beta   90.00
_cell.angle_gamma   90.00
#
_symmetry.space_group_name_H-M   'P 1'
#
loop_
_entity.id
_entity.type
_entity.pdbx_description
1 polymer ?
#
loop_
_entity_poly.entity_id
_entity_poly.type
_entity_poly.pdbx_seq_one_letter_code
_entity_poly.pdbx_strand_id
1 'polypeptide(L)'
;MLAEGVDLHLHCRYVVHHDLCWNPSTLEQRSGRVDRIGCLAERVRQPINLYLPYVAATQDEKMFRVVRDRERWFQIVMGERYEVDEAATDRRSMRIQLPEAVRAELALKLHP
;
A
#
# COMPACT_ATOMS: atom_id res chain seq x y z
N MET A 1 -17.14 -11.36 5.70
CA MET A 1 -17.11 -12.84 5.60
C MET A 1 -15.65 -13.25 5.48
N LEU A 2 -15.15 -14.02 6.45
CA LEU A 2 -13.83 -14.69 6.50
C LEU A 2 -12.58 -13.79 6.34
N ALA A 3 -12.32 -12.94 7.34
CA ALA A 3 -10.99 -12.33 7.54
C ALA A 3 -10.18 -13.10 8.61
N GLU A 4 -10.52 -14.35 8.90
CA GLU A 4 -9.80 -15.21 9.84
C GLU A 4 -8.42 -15.56 9.26
N GLY A 5 -7.36 -14.98 9.82
CA GLY A 5 -6.04 -15.61 9.98
C GLY A 5 -5.28 -16.11 8.74
N VAL A 6 -5.60 -15.73 7.51
CA VAL A 6 -4.79 -16.15 6.36
C VAL A 6 -3.43 -15.45 6.40
N ASP A 7 -2.38 -16.23 6.63
CA ASP A 7 -0.99 -15.79 6.62
C ASP A 7 -0.39 -15.97 5.22
N LEU A 8 0.00 -14.87 4.59
CA LEU A 8 0.49 -14.83 3.20
C LEU A 8 2.00 -14.60 3.10
N HIS A 9 2.65 -14.29 4.23
CA HIS A 9 4.06 -13.88 4.30
C HIS A 9 5.05 -14.84 3.63
N LEU A 10 4.82 -16.16 3.60
CA LEU A 10 5.76 -17.12 3.02
C LEU A 10 5.75 -17.20 1.49
N HIS A 11 4.67 -16.75 0.85
CA HIS A 11 4.43 -16.97 -0.58
C HIS A 11 4.05 -15.71 -1.36
N CYS A 12 3.87 -14.58 -0.68
CA CYS A 12 3.45 -13.33 -1.27
C CYS A 12 4.46 -12.22 -1.00
N ARG A 13 4.65 -11.33 -1.97
CA ARG A 13 5.37 -10.05 -1.83
C ARG A 13 4.77 -8.92 -2.66
N TYR A 14 3.64 -9.18 -3.33
CA TYR A 14 2.93 -8.22 -4.17
C TYR A 14 1.50 -8.14 -3.65
N VAL A 15 1.10 -6.97 -3.16
CA VAL A 15 -0.20 -6.77 -2.51
C VAL A 15 -0.92 -5.64 -3.22
N VAL A 16 -2.17 -5.88 -3.62
CA VAL A 16 -3.04 -4.86 -4.21
C VAL A 16 -4.20 -4.61 -3.24
N HIS A 17 -4.22 -3.44 -2.63
CA HIS A 17 -5.34 -2.96 -1.82
C HIS A 17 -6.37 -2.31 -2.73
N HIS A 18 -7.30 -3.11 -3.26
CA HIS A 18 -8.37 -2.63 -4.15
C HIS A 18 -9.29 -1.60 -3.49
N ASP A 19 -9.58 -1.78 -2.20
CA ASP A 19 -10.34 -0.83 -1.39
C ASP A 19 -9.44 -0.20 -0.34
N LEU A 20 -9.33 1.12 -0.38
CA LEU A 20 -8.60 1.86 0.63
C LEU A 20 -9.46 2.09 1.88
N CYS A 21 -8.98 1.62 3.02
CA CYS A 21 -9.64 1.87 4.30
C CYS A 21 -9.34 3.27 4.85
N TRP A 22 -10.33 3.90 5.48
CA TRP A 22 -10.19 5.21 6.14
C TRP A 22 -9.24 5.22 7.35
N ASN A 23 -8.99 4.05 7.94
CA ASN A 23 -8.15 3.87 9.12
C ASN A 23 -6.78 3.28 8.71
N PRO A 24 -5.66 4.02 8.89
CA PRO A 24 -4.33 3.54 8.55
C PRO A 24 -3.94 2.29 9.33
N SER A 25 -4.40 2.10 10.57
CA SER A 25 -4.12 0.88 11.34
C SER A 25 -4.71 -0.37 10.68
N THR A 26 -5.85 -0.24 9.99
CA THR A 26 -6.43 -1.35 9.22
C THR A 26 -5.58 -1.68 8.00
N LEU A 27 -5.05 -0.65 7.32
CA LEU A 27 -4.15 -0.85 6.19
C LEU A 27 -2.86 -1.55 6.64
N GLU A 28 -2.29 -1.11 7.75
CA GLU A 28 -1.10 -1.69 8.36
C GLU A 28 -1.32 -3.16 8.75
N GLN A 29 -2.43 -3.47 9.42
CA GLN A 29 -2.78 -4.85 9.79
C GLN A 29 -2.95 -5.76 8.57
N ARG A 30 -3.48 -5.25 7.45
CA ARG A 30 -3.59 -6.02 6.20
C ARG A 30 -2.22 -6.26 5.58
N SER A 31 -1.37 -5.24 5.52
CA SER A 31 0.01 -5.34 5.02
C SER A 31 0.86 -6.28 5.89
N GLY A 32 0.69 -6.27 7.21
CA GLY A 32 1.37 -7.16 8.16
C GLY A 32 1.00 -8.65 8.07
N ARG A 33 0.06 -9.04 7.19
CA ARG A 33 -0.14 -10.45 6.83
C ARG A 33 0.94 -10.96 5.86
N VAL A 34 1.63 -10.04 5.20
CA VAL A 34 2.72 -10.30 4.26
C VAL A 34 4.06 -9.87 4.86
N ASP A 35 4.10 -8.71 5.52
CA ASP A 35 5.29 -8.17 6.17
C ASP A 35 5.48 -8.77 7.57
N ARG A 36 6.21 -9.89 7.63
CA ARG A 36 6.58 -10.61 8.86
C ARG A 36 8.02 -11.11 8.76
N ILE A 37 8.62 -11.36 9.92
CA ILE A 37 9.95 -11.99 10.01
C ILE A 37 9.93 -13.33 9.24
N GLY A 38 10.89 -13.54 8.36
CA GLY A 38 10.99 -14.75 7.52
C GLY A 38 10.08 -14.73 6.29
N CYS A 39 9.45 -13.60 5.95
CA CYS A 39 8.63 -13.50 4.76
C CYS A 39 9.41 -13.77 3.47
N LEU A 40 8.68 -14.02 2.38
CA LEU A 40 9.24 -14.27 1.06
C LEU A 40 10.19 -13.16 0.62
N ALA A 41 9.85 -11.90 0.90
CA ALA A 41 10.66 -10.73 0.58
C ALA A 41 12.08 -10.79 1.18
N GLU A 42 12.20 -11.17 2.45
CA GLU A 42 13.51 -11.39 3.10
C GLU A 42 14.27 -12.56 2.45
N ARG A 43 13.58 -13.68 2.21
CA ARG A 43 14.19 -14.90 1.63
C ARG A 43 14.73 -14.68 0.22
N VAL A 44 14.01 -13.92 -0.60
CA VAL A 44 14.43 -13.60 -1.97
C VAL A 44 15.23 -12.30 -2.07
N ARG A 45 15.44 -11.59 -0.95
CA ARG A 45 16.13 -10.29 -0.86
C ARG A 45 15.57 -9.24 -1.83
N GLN A 46 14.24 -9.14 -1.89
CA GLN A 46 13.53 -8.14 -2.70
C GLN A 46 12.41 -7.51 -1.88
N PRO A 47 12.05 -6.24 -2.11
CA PRO A 47 11.04 -5.56 -1.30
C PRO A 47 9.62 -6.14 -1.50
N ILE A 48 8.77 -5.89 -0.51
CA ILE A 48 7.31 -6.05 -0.65
C ILE A 48 6.78 -4.86 -1.45
N ASN A 49 6.01 -5.14 -2.50
CA ASN A 49 5.39 -4.12 -3.34
C ASN A 49 3.91 -3.98 -2.95
N LEU A 50 3.56 -2.81 -2.42
CA LEU A 50 2.20 -2.45 -2.03
C LEU A 50 1.62 -1.51 -3.09
N TYR A 51 0.52 -1.92 -3.71
CA TYR A 51 -0.24 -1.13 -4.68
C TYR A 51 -1.56 -0.69 -4.06
N LEU A 52 -1.83 0.62 -4.17
CA LEU A 52 -3.05 1.27 -3.69
C LEU A 52 -3.73 1.97 -4.88
N PRO A 53 -4.31 1.21 -5.82
CA PRO A 53 -5.05 1.81 -6.93
C PRO A 53 -6.23 2.63 -6.41
N TYR A 54 -6.54 3.70 -7.12
CA TYR A 54 -7.74 4.52 -6.89
C TYR A 54 -8.25 5.05 -8.23
N VAL A 55 -9.53 5.39 -8.31
CA VAL A 55 -10.10 6.03 -9.50
C VAL A 55 -9.82 7.53 -9.43
N ALA A 56 -9.12 8.07 -10.43
CA ALA A 56 -8.82 9.49 -10.50
C ALA A 56 -10.07 10.33 -10.76
N ALA A 57 -10.07 11.59 -10.32
CA ALA A 57 -11.20 12.52 -10.42
C ALA A 57 -12.50 12.04 -9.74
N THR A 58 -12.39 11.12 -8.79
CA THR A 58 -13.51 10.68 -7.94
C THR A 58 -13.21 10.94 -6.46
N GLN A 59 -14.17 10.60 -5.60
CA GLN A 59 -14.00 10.64 -4.15
C GLN A 59 -12.83 9.74 -3.67
N ASP A 60 -12.47 8.71 -4.42
CA ASP A 60 -11.38 7.80 -4.09
C ASP A 60 -10.04 8.53 -4.07
N GLU A 61 -9.82 9.48 -4.98
CA GLU A 61 -8.61 10.30 -5.00
C GLU A 61 -8.50 11.18 -3.75
N LYS A 62 -9.61 11.79 -3.31
CA LYS A 62 -9.64 12.56 -2.07
C LYS A 62 -9.37 11.68 -0.86
N MET A 63 -10.01 10.50 -0.81
CA MET A 63 -9.80 9.52 0.25
C MET A 63 -8.33 9.05 0.29
N PHE A 64 -7.75 8.75 -0.87
CA PHE A 64 -6.35 8.36 -1.02
C PHE A 64 -5.41 9.39 -0.39
N ARG A 65 -5.57 10.67 -0.73
CA ARG A 65 -4.76 11.75 -0.16
C ARG A 65 -4.86 11.80 1.37
N VAL A 66 -6.07 11.79 1.90
CA VAL A 66 -6.31 11.87 3.35
C VAL A 66 -5.73 10.67 4.10
N VAL A 67 -5.93 9.46 3.59
CA VAL A 67 -5.44 8.24 4.25
C VAL A 67 -3.92 8.17 4.20
N ARG A 68 -3.29 8.55 3.08
CA ARG A 68 -1.82 8.59 2.97
C ARG A 68 -1.20 9.61 3.91
N ASP A 69 -1.83 10.77 4.08
CA ASP A 69 -1.38 11.76 5.07
C ASP A 69 -1.48 11.20 6.50
N ARG A 70 -2.60 10.52 6.83
CA ARG A 70 -2.79 9.87 8.13
C ARG A 70 -1.80 8.75 8.39
N GLU A 71 -1.52 7.91 7.39
CA GLU A 71 -0.54 6.84 7.47
C GLU A 71 0.86 7.40 7.76
N ARG A 72 1.25 8.47 7.06
CA ARG A 72 2.53 9.16 7.33
C ARG A 72 2.62 9.65 8.77
N TRP A 73 1.58 10.33 9.27
CA TRP A 73 1.54 10.78 10.66
C TRP A 73 1.55 9.61 11.66
N PHE A 74 0.83 8.54 11.36
CA PHE A 74 0.79 7.35 12.19
C PHE A 74 2.18 6.74 12.34
N GLN A 75 2.93 6.57 11.24
CA GLN A 75 4.27 6.00 11.29
C GLN A 75 5.26 6.87 12.09
N ILE A 76 5.17 8.20 11.98
CA ILE A 76 5.97 9.13 12.79
C ILE A 76 5.68 8.90 14.28
N VAL A 77 4.40 8.80 14.67
CA VAL A 77 3.99 8.57 16.06
C VAL A 77 4.46 7.21 16.57
N MET A 78 4.48 6.19 15.72
CA MET A 78 4.98 4.85 16.04
C MET A 78 6.52 4.76 16.14
N GLY A 79 7.23 5.87 15.96
CA GLY A 79 8.67 5.95 16.14
C GLY A 79 9.49 5.74 14.88
N GLU A 80 8.87 5.75 13.69
CA GLU A 80 9.64 5.80 12.45
C GLU A 80 10.42 7.14 12.40
N ARG A 81 11.70 7.09 12.02
CA ARG A 81 12.50 8.31 11.88
C ARG A 81 11.91 9.18 10.78
N TYR A 82 11.38 10.34 11.18
CA TYR A 82 10.99 11.41 10.26
C TYR A 82 12.26 12.11 9.76
N GLU A 83 12.73 11.70 8.59
CA GLU A 83 13.77 12.41 7.87
C GLU A 83 13.12 13.62 7.20
N VAL A 84 13.48 14.83 7.62
CA VAL A 84 12.98 16.10 7.04
C VAL A 84 13.52 16.33 5.61
N ASP A 85 14.39 15.44 5.13
CA ASP A 85 14.86 15.44 3.75
C ASP A 85 13.69 15.12 2.78
N GLU A 86 13.27 16.12 2.02
CA GLU A 86 12.27 15.96 0.95
C GLU A 86 12.69 14.87 -0.04
N ALA A 87 13.99 14.72 -0.33
CA ALA A 87 14.49 13.68 -1.22
C ALA A 87 14.39 12.27 -0.62
N ALA A 88 14.42 12.13 0.72
CA ALA A 88 14.15 10.87 1.40
C ALA A 88 12.64 10.56 1.45
N THR A 89 11.81 11.58 1.66
CA THR A 89 10.35 11.48 1.63
C THR A 89 9.83 11.10 0.24
N ASP A 90 10.40 11.69 -0.81
CA ASP A 90 10.07 11.38 -2.21
C ASP A 90 10.56 9.98 -2.62
N ARG A 91 11.76 9.57 -2.18
CA ARG A 91 12.25 8.19 -2.39
C ARG A 91 11.37 7.14 -1.71
N ARG A 92 10.89 7.39 -0.48
CA ARG A 92 9.91 6.52 0.20
C ARG A 92 8.53 6.57 -0.46
N SER A 93 8.19 7.71 -1.06
CA SER A 93 6.95 7.91 -1.82
C SER A 93 7.06 7.45 -3.28
N MET A 94 8.14 6.77 -3.68
CA MET A 94 8.29 6.21 -5.03
C MET A 94 7.08 5.33 -5.35
N ARG A 95 6.13 5.90 -6.09
CA ARG A 95 4.95 5.22 -6.56
C ARG A 95 5.40 4.23 -7.61
N ILE A 96 5.56 2.98 -7.20
CA ILE A 96 5.73 1.88 -8.14
C ILE A 96 4.42 1.79 -8.91
N GLN A 97 4.50 2.09 -10.20
CA GLN A 97 3.36 2.01 -11.09
C GLN A 97 2.88 0.56 -11.16
N LEU A 98 1.55 0.37 -11.13
CA LEU A 98 0.98 -0.94 -11.44
C LEU A 98 1.47 -1.38 -12.83
N PRO A 99 1.83 -2.67 -13.00
CA PRO A 99 2.17 -3.21 -14.30
C PRO A 99 1.07 -2.88 -15.32
N GLU A 100 1.47 -2.56 -16.55
CA GLU A 100 0.55 -2.05 -17.57
C GLU A 100 -0.62 -3.00 -17.84
N ALA A 101 -0.36 -4.31 -17.92
CA ALA A 101 -1.40 -5.32 -18.06
C ALA A 101 -2.46 -5.23 -16.94
N VAL A 102 -2.03 -5.09 -15.68
CA VAL A 102 -2.95 -4.98 -14.54
C VAL A 102 -3.71 -3.65 -14.58
N ARG A 103 -3.04 -2.56 -14.96
CA ARG A 103 -3.68 -1.25 -15.10
C ARG A 103 -4.75 -1.28 -16.19
N ALA A 104 -4.49 -1.92 -17.32
CA ALA A 104 -5.45 -2.01 -18.43
C ALA A 104 -6.69 -2.81 -18.03
N GLU A 105 -6.51 -3.93 -17.30
CA GLU A 105 -7.61 -4.77 -16.79
C GLU A 105 -8.42 -4.09 -15.67
N LEU A 106 -7.75 -3.32 -14.79
CA LEU A 106 -8.41 -2.61 -13.69
C LEU A 106 -8.89 -1.20 -14.05
N ALA A 107 -8.64 -0.73 -15.28
CA ALA A 107 -9.03 0.61 -15.70
C ALA A 107 -10.56 0.69 -15.88
N LEU A 108 -11.19 1.57 -15.11
CA LEU A 108 -12.60 1.90 -15.32
C LEU A 108 -12.72 2.84 -16.52
N LYS A 109 -13.26 2.33 -17.62
CA LYS A 109 -13.61 3.14 -18.80
C LYS A 109 -14.98 3.75 -18.58
N LEU A 110 -15.01 4.99 -18.13
CA LEU A 110 -16.24 5.78 -18.13
C LEU A 110 -16.56 6.13 -19.59
N HIS A 111 -17.81 5.89 -20.01
CA HIS A 111 -18.29 6.35 -21.30
C HIS A 111 -18.17 7.89 -21.39
N PRO A 112 -17.91 8.45 -22.58
CA PRO A 112 -17.82 9.89 -22.77
C PRO A 112 -19.12 10.63 -22.44
#